data_AF-A0A6P2BT94-F1
#
_entry.id   AF-A0A6P2BT94-F1
#
_cell.length_a   1.000
_cell.length_b   1.000
_cell.length_c   1.000
_cell.angle_alpha   90.00
_cell.angle_beta   90.00
_cell.angle_gamma   90.00
#
_symmetry.space_group_name_H-M   'P 1'
#
loop_
_entity.id
_entity.type
_entity.pdbx_description
1 polymer ?
#
loop_
_entity_poly.entity_id
_entity_poly.type
_entity_poly.pdbx_seq_one_letter_code
_entity_poly.pdbx_strand_id
1 'polypeptide(L)'
;MFKVTKPALTLFVAGGICAALAACSSSNSSSAPAASTTSASAAASAASASAAASAASSAPAADAIPAADCTIIKQVSSSAITTLTTMQAESKAKASADMTTYLSQLAADKAKLTSAKGKSVLSAWIADVQKATTQSTADATTTITGGLGALASACP
;
A
#
# COMPACT_ATOMS: atom_id res chain seq x y z
N MET A 1 -32.94 -20.55 -2.73
CA MET A 1 -32.62 -20.01 -4.06
C MET A 1 -31.57 -18.91 -3.89
N PHE A 2 -30.30 -19.19 -4.20
CA PHE A 2 -29.29 -18.16 -4.46
C PHE A 2 -28.53 -18.58 -5.71
N LYS A 3 -28.77 -17.83 -6.78
CA LYS A 3 -28.21 -18.07 -8.11
C LYS A 3 -26.78 -17.52 -8.08
N VAL A 4 -25.80 -18.41 -7.89
CA VAL A 4 -24.38 -18.05 -7.96
C VAL A 4 -24.03 -17.84 -9.43
N THR A 5 -24.16 -16.59 -9.89
CA THR A 5 -23.65 -16.16 -11.19
C THR A 5 -22.12 -16.17 -11.11
N LYS A 6 -21.51 -17.22 -11.67
CA LYS A 6 -20.06 -17.30 -11.91
C LYS A 6 -19.63 -16.15 -12.82
N PRO A 7 -18.75 -15.23 -12.41
CA PRO A 7 -18.03 -14.42 -13.37
C PRO A 7 -17.06 -15.34 -14.12
N ALA A 8 -17.27 -15.46 -15.42
CA ALA A 8 -16.32 -16.09 -16.33
C ALA A 8 -15.04 -15.26 -16.35
N LEU A 9 -14.02 -15.72 -15.62
CA LEU A 9 -12.65 -15.20 -15.69
C LEU A 9 -12.08 -15.51 -17.07
N THR A 10 -12.10 -14.55 -17.98
CA THR A 10 -11.36 -14.62 -19.25
C THR A 10 -9.91 -14.26 -18.96
N LEU A 11 -9.09 -15.24 -18.58
CA LEU A 11 -7.64 -15.07 -18.42
C LEU A 11 -6.97 -15.56 -19.70
N PHE A 12 -6.39 -14.59 -20.40
CA PHE A 12 -5.76 -14.71 -21.71
C PHE A 12 -4.63 -15.73 -21.70
N VAL A 13 -4.78 -16.72 -22.56
CA VAL A 13 -3.70 -17.55 -23.07
C VAL A 13 -2.82 -16.70 -24.00
N ALA A 14 -1.51 -16.85 -23.80
CA ALA A 14 -0.42 -16.58 -24.74
C ALA A 14 -0.05 -15.12 -25.04
N GLY A 15 1.26 -14.85 -24.94
CA GLY A 15 1.91 -13.74 -25.64
C GLY A 15 2.90 -12.99 -24.76
N GLY A 16 4.13 -13.48 -24.69
CA GLY A 16 5.22 -12.79 -24.01
C GLY A 16 5.55 -11.45 -24.65
N ILE A 17 6.07 -10.54 -23.84
CA ILE A 17 7.03 -9.51 -24.26
C ILE A 17 7.83 -9.08 -23.05
N CYS A 18 9.08 -9.53 -23.02
CA CYS A 18 10.17 -8.82 -22.37
C CYS A 18 10.33 -7.43 -23.00
N ALA A 19 10.93 -6.52 -22.24
CA ALA A 19 11.51 -5.25 -22.66
C ALA A 19 10.55 -4.08 -22.96
N ALA A 20 10.26 -3.28 -21.93
CA ALA A 20 10.15 -1.83 -22.05
C ALA A 20 10.46 -1.16 -20.71
N LEU A 21 11.65 -1.46 -20.16
CA LEU A 21 12.25 -0.75 -19.04
C LEU A 21 13.17 0.33 -19.61
N ALA A 22 12.61 1.38 -20.23
CA ALA A 22 13.33 2.60 -20.62
C ALA A 22 12.37 3.66 -21.18
N ALA A 23 11.96 4.62 -20.35
CA ALA A 23 11.73 6.02 -20.71
C ALA A 23 11.18 6.80 -19.49
N CYS A 24 12.00 6.94 -18.45
CA CYS A 24 11.87 8.08 -17.55
C CYS A 24 12.80 9.16 -18.11
N SER A 25 12.24 10.18 -18.75
CA SER A 25 12.98 11.39 -19.09
C SER A 25 12.03 12.57 -19.32
N SER A 26 12.21 13.57 -18.43
CA SER A 26 12.21 15.01 -18.72
C SER A 26 10.88 15.71 -19.04
N SER A 27 10.48 16.87 -18.50
CA SER A 27 11.09 17.94 -17.68
C SER A 27 9.93 18.79 -17.06
N ASN A 28 9.94 19.24 -15.80
CA ASN A 28 10.48 20.50 -15.19
C ASN A 28 9.78 21.84 -15.54
N SER A 29 9.63 22.69 -14.49
CA SER A 29 9.42 24.17 -14.43
C SER A 29 7.99 24.73 -14.48
N SER A 30 7.57 25.77 -13.73
CA SER A 30 8.18 26.64 -12.68
C SER A 30 7.12 27.66 -12.16
N SER A 31 7.33 28.15 -10.92
CA SER A 31 6.90 29.48 -10.36
C SER A 31 5.40 29.72 -10.06
N ALA A 32 4.97 30.42 -9.01
CA ALA A 32 5.59 31.42 -8.15
C ALA A 32 4.82 31.57 -6.80
N PRO A 33 5.35 32.32 -5.81
CA PRO A 33 4.77 32.50 -4.47
C PRO A 33 3.81 33.69 -4.38
N ALA A 34 2.92 33.68 -3.38
CA ALA A 34 2.21 34.88 -2.95
C ALA A 34 2.33 35.03 -1.43
N ALA A 35 3.24 35.92 -1.02
CA ALA A 35 3.18 36.58 0.26
C ALA A 35 2.09 37.67 0.21
N SER A 36 1.44 37.96 1.34
CA SER A 36 1.23 39.33 1.85
C SER A 36 0.48 39.32 3.19
N THR A 37 1.24 39.62 4.25
CA THR A 37 0.99 40.66 5.28
C THR A 37 -0.41 40.82 5.89
N THR A 38 -0.47 40.77 7.24
CA THR A 38 -0.86 41.91 8.10
C THR A 38 -0.46 41.64 9.55
N SER A 39 0.20 42.62 10.17
CA SER A 39 0.56 42.70 11.59
C SER A 39 -0.50 43.48 12.39
N ALA A 40 -0.71 43.15 13.67
CA ALA A 40 -0.84 44.14 14.76
C ALA A 40 -0.98 43.45 16.14
N SER A 41 -0.42 44.13 17.13
CA SER A 41 0.07 43.65 18.43
C SER A 41 -0.89 43.87 19.61
N ALA A 42 -0.42 43.43 20.80
CA ALA A 42 -0.77 43.85 22.19
C ALA A 42 -1.71 42.89 22.94
N ALA A 43 -1.57 42.60 24.24
CA ALA A 43 -0.54 42.81 25.26
C ALA A 43 -0.98 42.04 26.54
N ALA A 44 -0.12 42.05 27.56
CA ALA A 44 -0.39 41.86 29.00
C ALA A 44 -0.36 40.43 29.60
N SER A 45 0.82 40.12 30.14
CA SER A 45 1.15 39.83 31.56
C SER A 45 0.39 38.80 32.41
N ALA A 46 1.22 38.01 33.11
CA ALA A 46 1.04 37.37 34.43
C ALA A 46 0.07 36.16 34.48
N ALA A 47 0.33 35.07 35.21
CA ALA A 47 1.41 34.67 36.11
C ALA A 47 1.28 33.15 36.39
N SER A 48 2.31 32.66 37.08
CA SER A 48 2.30 31.51 37.98
C SER A 48 2.67 30.15 37.40
N ALA A 49 3.87 29.76 37.82
CA ALA A 49 4.42 28.44 37.80
C ALA A 49 3.44 27.38 38.33
N SER A 50 3.35 26.28 37.60
CA SER A 50 3.22 24.95 38.15
C SER A 50 3.92 24.01 37.20
N ALA A 51 5.19 23.74 37.50
CA ALA A 51 5.98 22.70 36.88
C ALA A 51 5.40 21.35 37.32
N ALA A 52 4.33 20.91 36.65
CA ALA A 52 4.04 19.49 36.57
C ALA A 52 4.98 18.94 35.50
N ALA A 53 5.98 18.17 35.94
CA ALA A 53 6.82 17.38 35.07
C ALA A 53 5.94 16.38 34.32
N SER A 54 5.38 16.82 33.21
CA SER A 54 4.91 15.91 32.18
C SER A 54 6.15 15.21 31.68
N ALA A 55 6.31 13.95 32.08
CA ALA A 55 7.10 13.01 31.32
C ALA A 55 6.66 13.21 29.87
N ALA A 56 7.56 13.76 29.06
CA ALA A 56 7.47 13.68 27.63
C ALA A 56 7.59 12.20 27.29
N SER A 57 6.50 11.45 27.50
CA SER A 57 6.23 10.27 26.72
C SER A 57 6.29 10.76 25.31
N SER A 58 7.40 10.45 24.64
CA SER A 58 7.55 10.60 23.22
C SER A 58 6.37 9.86 22.61
N ALA A 59 5.29 10.57 22.33
CA ALA A 59 4.21 10.03 21.53
C ALA A 59 4.91 9.65 20.21
N PRO A 60 4.99 8.35 19.87
CA PRO A 60 5.49 8.00 18.56
C PRO A 60 4.58 8.73 17.57
N ALA A 61 5.19 9.34 16.55
CA ALA A 61 4.48 10.08 15.53
C ALA A 61 3.19 9.34 15.15
N ALA A 62 2.03 9.96 15.38
CA ALA A 62 0.72 9.32 15.25
C ALA A 62 0.39 8.85 13.82
N ASP A 63 1.30 9.04 12.87
CA ASP A 63 1.17 8.60 11.47
C ASP A 63 2.15 7.49 11.07
N ALA A 64 3.12 7.13 11.92
CA ALA A 64 4.14 6.12 11.59
C ALA A 64 3.63 4.69 11.86
N ILE A 65 3.84 3.79 10.91
CA ILE A 65 3.60 2.35 11.11
C ILE A 65 4.69 1.81 12.05
N PRO A 66 4.35 1.09 13.13
CA PRO A 66 5.35 0.56 14.04
C PRO A 66 6.20 -0.52 13.37
N ALA A 67 7.45 -0.64 13.81
CA ALA A 67 8.43 -1.56 13.21
C ALA A 67 7.97 -3.02 13.14
N ALA A 68 7.20 -3.48 14.13
CA ALA A 68 6.63 -4.84 14.14
C ALA A 68 5.64 -5.05 12.98
N ASP A 69 4.73 -4.10 12.76
CA ASP A 69 3.79 -4.13 11.64
C ASP A 69 4.55 -4.00 10.30
N CYS A 70 5.58 -3.15 10.25
CA CYS A 70 6.41 -3.01 9.06
C CYS A 70 7.20 -4.26 8.71
N THR A 71 7.58 -5.08 9.68
CA THR A 71 8.25 -6.37 9.42
C THR A 71 7.31 -7.31 8.65
N ILE A 72 6.05 -7.38 9.06
CA ILE A 72 5.02 -8.19 8.38
C ILE A 72 4.77 -7.64 6.97
N ILE A 73 4.60 -6.32 6.84
CA ILE A 73 4.38 -5.66 5.55
C ILE A 73 5.56 -5.88 4.59
N LYS A 74 6.80 -5.79 5.07
CA LYS A 74 8.02 -6.05 4.26
C LYS A 74 8.13 -7.52 3.85
N GLN A 75 7.72 -8.47 4.69
CA GLN A 75 7.68 -9.88 4.29
C GLN A 75 6.65 -10.13 3.18
N VAL A 76 5.46 -9.54 3.29
CA VAL A 76 4.42 -9.61 2.26
C VAL A 76 4.95 -9.04 0.95
N SER A 77 5.51 -7.83 0.95
CA SER A 77 5.99 -7.18 -0.27
C SER A 77 7.14 -7.94 -0.93
N SER A 78 8.06 -8.50 -0.14
CA SER A 78 9.20 -9.27 -0.66
C SER A 78 8.77 -10.58 -1.32
N SER A 79 7.72 -11.22 -0.80
CA SER A 79 7.24 -12.53 -1.29
C SER A 79 6.20 -12.42 -2.41
N ALA A 80 5.57 -11.25 -2.55
CA ALA A 80 4.45 -11.02 -3.45
C ALA A 80 4.80 -11.30 -4.92
N ILE A 81 5.92 -10.77 -5.43
CA ILE A 81 6.29 -10.95 -6.84
C ILE A 81 6.52 -12.43 -7.14
N THR A 82 7.34 -13.12 -6.35
CA THR A 82 7.62 -14.56 -6.55
C THR A 82 6.34 -15.40 -6.51
N THR A 83 5.47 -15.11 -5.54
CA THR A 83 4.19 -15.81 -5.37
C THR A 83 3.27 -15.62 -6.58
N LEU A 84 3.09 -14.36 -7.01
CA LEU A 84 2.21 -14.03 -8.14
C LEU A 84 2.77 -14.52 -9.48
N THR A 85 4.08 -14.43 -9.71
CA THR A 85 4.71 -14.95 -10.92
C THR A 85 4.60 -16.47 -11.01
N THR A 86 4.75 -17.18 -9.89
CA THR A 86 4.58 -18.64 -9.84
C THR A 86 3.15 -19.02 -10.24
N MET A 87 2.14 -18.31 -9.73
CA MET A 87 0.75 -18.56 -10.10
C MET A 87 0.45 -18.30 -11.58
N GLN A 88 1.12 -17.32 -12.21
CA GLN A 88 0.94 -17.05 -13.64
C GLN A 88 1.45 -18.19 -14.54
N ALA A 89 2.41 -18.97 -14.09
CA ALA A 89 2.94 -20.12 -14.83
C ALA A 89 2.05 -21.38 -14.71
N GLU A 90 1.07 -21.36 -13.80
CA GLU A 90 0.23 -22.52 -13.48
C GLU A 90 -1.04 -22.59 -14.34
N SER A 91 -1.70 -23.74 -14.32
CA SER A 91 -3.02 -23.88 -14.93
C SER A 91 -4.03 -22.94 -14.24
N LYS A 92 -4.99 -22.41 -15.01
CA LYS A 92 -6.02 -21.48 -14.50
C LYS A 92 -6.74 -21.99 -13.24
N ALA A 93 -7.07 -23.28 -13.19
CA ALA A 93 -7.75 -23.87 -12.05
C ALA A 93 -6.87 -23.82 -10.78
N LYS A 94 -5.57 -24.13 -10.93
CA LYS A 94 -4.59 -24.08 -9.84
C LYS A 94 -4.27 -22.63 -9.44
N ALA A 95 -4.02 -21.75 -10.40
CA ALA A 95 -3.80 -20.33 -10.15
C ALA A 95 -4.97 -19.67 -9.40
N SER A 96 -6.23 -20.05 -9.71
CA SER A 96 -7.40 -19.55 -8.98
C SER A 96 -7.47 -20.06 -7.53
N ALA A 97 -7.11 -21.32 -7.29
CA ALA A 97 -7.07 -21.89 -5.94
C ALA A 97 -5.92 -21.28 -5.13
N ASP A 98 -4.75 -21.12 -5.74
CA ASP A 98 -3.58 -20.51 -5.14
C ASP A 98 -3.82 -19.02 -4.84
N MET A 99 -4.51 -18.28 -5.72
CA MET A 99 -4.90 -16.89 -5.48
C MET A 99 -5.86 -16.77 -4.30
N THR A 100 -6.83 -17.68 -4.17
CA THR A 100 -7.74 -17.70 -3.01
C THR A 100 -6.97 -17.96 -1.72
N THR A 101 -6.00 -18.88 -1.78
CA THR A 101 -5.10 -19.19 -0.67
C THR A 101 -4.24 -17.99 -0.29
N TYR A 102 -3.68 -17.29 -1.27
CA TYR A 102 -2.86 -16.10 -1.07
C TYR A 102 -3.65 -14.94 -0.46
N LEU A 103 -4.86 -14.65 -0.94
CA LEU A 103 -5.74 -13.65 -0.34
C LEU A 103 -6.09 -13.98 1.12
N SER A 104 -6.26 -15.27 1.43
CA SER A 104 -6.49 -15.73 2.81
C SER A 104 -5.27 -15.53 3.70
N GLN A 105 -4.06 -15.80 3.19
CA GLN A 105 -2.80 -15.50 3.90
C GLN A 105 -2.65 -14.01 4.17
N LEU A 106 -2.88 -13.14 3.17
CA LEU A 106 -2.83 -11.69 3.36
C LEU A 106 -3.85 -11.20 4.39
N ALA A 107 -5.06 -11.77 4.41
CA ALA A 107 -6.06 -11.45 5.43
C ALA A 107 -5.59 -11.87 6.84
N ALA A 108 -4.94 -13.02 6.97
CA ALA A 108 -4.35 -13.47 8.23
C ALA A 108 -3.18 -12.57 8.66
N ASP A 109 -2.31 -12.16 7.75
CA ASP A 109 -1.22 -11.23 8.04
C ASP A 109 -1.75 -9.86 8.47
N LYS A 110 -2.82 -9.38 7.85
CA LYS A 110 -3.53 -8.17 8.30
C LYS A 110 -4.07 -8.30 9.71
N ALA A 111 -4.58 -9.46 10.10
CA ALA A 111 -5.08 -9.68 11.45
C ALA A 111 -3.97 -9.64 12.51
N LYS A 112 -2.72 -9.97 12.13
CA LYS A 112 -1.53 -9.86 13.00
C LYS A 112 -1.08 -8.42 13.22
N LEU A 113 -1.42 -7.50 12.32
CA LEU A 113 -1.08 -6.09 12.46
C LEU A 113 -1.84 -5.48 13.65
N THR A 114 -1.18 -4.60 14.37
CA THR A 114 -1.76 -3.93 15.55
C THR A 114 -2.26 -2.53 15.20
N SER A 115 -1.63 -1.86 14.25
CA SER A 115 -1.90 -0.47 13.91
C SER A 115 -2.94 -0.31 12.81
N ALA A 116 -3.79 0.70 12.96
CA ALA A 116 -4.77 1.07 11.95
C ALA A 116 -4.11 1.43 10.60
N LYS A 117 -2.99 2.16 10.63
CA LYS A 117 -2.24 2.53 9.41
C LYS A 117 -1.71 1.30 8.67
N GLY A 118 -1.04 0.38 9.39
CA GLY A 118 -0.57 -0.89 8.81
C GLY A 118 -1.71 -1.72 8.21
N LYS A 119 -2.84 -1.85 8.93
CA LYS A 119 -4.05 -2.52 8.43
C LYS A 119 -4.61 -1.86 7.18
N SER A 120 -4.60 -0.53 7.11
CA SER A 120 -5.09 0.23 5.95
C SER A 120 -4.21 -0.03 4.73
N VAL A 121 -2.89 0.09 4.87
CA VAL A 121 -1.93 -0.18 3.78
C VAL A 121 -2.05 -1.61 3.27
N LEU A 122 -2.08 -2.60 4.17
CA LEU A 122 -2.23 -3.99 3.76
C LEU A 122 -3.62 -4.30 3.18
N SER A 123 -4.68 -3.60 3.61
CA SER A 123 -6.01 -3.72 3.00
C SER A 123 -6.05 -3.16 1.58
N ALA A 124 -5.39 -2.02 1.34
CA ALA A 124 -5.26 -1.45 0.00
C ALA A 124 -4.52 -2.44 -0.93
N TRP A 125 -3.42 -3.03 -0.44
CA TRP A 125 -2.72 -4.08 -1.17
C TRP A 125 -3.60 -5.29 -1.51
N ILE A 126 -4.37 -5.80 -0.53
CA ILE A 126 -5.30 -6.92 -0.78
C ILE A 126 -6.31 -6.55 -1.87
N ALA A 127 -6.84 -5.32 -1.85
CA ALA A 127 -7.76 -4.84 -2.87
C ALA A 127 -7.09 -4.74 -4.26
N ASP A 128 -5.84 -4.29 -4.33
CA ASP A 128 -5.05 -4.24 -5.56
C ASP A 128 -4.81 -5.64 -6.13
N VAL A 129 -4.46 -6.61 -5.28
CA VAL A 129 -4.32 -8.02 -5.69
C VAL A 129 -5.64 -8.57 -6.22
N GLN A 130 -6.76 -8.31 -5.55
CA GLN A 130 -8.08 -8.73 -6.02
C GLN A 130 -8.44 -8.08 -7.36
N LYS A 131 -8.20 -6.78 -7.50
CA LYS A 131 -8.46 -6.03 -8.73
C LYS A 131 -7.65 -6.60 -9.89
N ALA A 132 -6.36 -6.88 -9.67
CA ALA A 132 -5.46 -7.46 -10.66
C ALA A 132 -5.97 -8.80 -11.21
N THR A 133 -6.72 -9.59 -10.42
CA THR A 133 -7.32 -10.86 -10.92
C THR A 133 -8.38 -10.68 -12.00
N THR A 134 -8.94 -9.48 -12.13
CA THR A 134 -10.04 -9.15 -13.06
C THR A 134 -9.60 -8.28 -14.24
N GLN A 135 -8.35 -7.81 -14.21
CA GLN A 135 -7.80 -6.87 -15.17
C GLN A 135 -7.04 -7.58 -16.30
N SER A 136 -6.69 -6.82 -17.35
CA SER A 136 -5.71 -7.25 -18.34
C SER A 136 -4.33 -7.45 -17.68
N THR A 137 -3.45 -8.25 -18.28
CA THR A 137 -2.11 -8.51 -17.74
C THR A 137 -1.29 -7.23 -17.53
N ALA A 138 -1.39 -6.27 -18.46
CA ALA A 138 -0.67 -4.99 -18.37
C ALA A 138 -1.18 -4.13 -17.21
N ASP A 139 -2.51 -4.04 -17.05
CA ASP A 139 -3.14 -3.30 -15.96
C ASP A 139 -2.90 -3.97 -14.60
N ALA A 140 -2.95 -5.30 -14.56
CA ALA A 140 -2.64 -6.08 -13.38
C ALA A 140 -1.18 -5.86 -12.94
N THR A 141 -0.23 -5.91 -13.87
CA THR A 141 1.18 -5.65 -13.60
C THR A 141 1.40 -4.23 -13.04
N THR A 142 0.73 -3.24 -13.63
CA THR A 142 0.78 -1.85 -13.15
C THR A 142 0.20 -1.72 -11.75
N THR A 143 -0.96 -2.33 -11.50
CA THR A 143 -1.63 -2.32 -10.19
C THR A 143 -0.77 -2.98 -9.11
N ILE A 144 -0.22 -4.15 -9.39
CA ILE A 144 0.68 -4.88 -8.48
C ILE A 144 1.96 -4.09 -8.21
N THR A 145 2.60 -3.53 -9.24
CA THR A 145 3.84 -2.75 -9.06
C THR A 145 3.58 -1.47 -8.27
N GLY A 146 2.48 -0.77 -8.56
CA GLY A 146 2.05 0.42 -7.81
C GLY A 146 1.75 0.11 -6.34
N GLY A 147 1.01 -0.97 -6.08
CA GLY A 147 0.71 -1.42 -4.72
C GLY A 147 1.96 -1.82 -3.93
N LEU A 148 2.95 -2.47 -4.57
CA LEU A 148 4.24 -2.78 -3.95
C LEU A 148 5.04 -1.53 -3.63
N GLY A 149 5.04 -0.53 -4.52
CA GLY A 149 5.64 0.77 -4.26
C GLY A 149 5.01 1.47 -3.05
N ALA A 150 3.69 1.39 -2.90
CA ALA A 150 2.98 1.93 -1.75
C ALA A 150 3.32 1.19 -0.44
N LEU A 151 3.41 -0.15 -0.47
CA LEU A 151 3.84 -0.97 0.66
C LEU A 151 5.27 -0.61 1.12
N ALA A 152 6.19 -0.46 0.16
CA ALA A 152 7.58 -0.08 0.44
C ALA A 152 7.67 1.35 1.01
N SER A 153 6.90 2.28 0.47
CA SER A 153 6.89 3.67 0.93
C SER A 153 6.28 3.83 2.33
N ALA A 154 5.34 2.96 2.69
CA ALA A 154 4.72 2.96 4.00
C ALA A 154 5.66 2.45 5.11
N CYS A 155 6.69 1.68 4.74
CA CYS A 155 7.65 1.07 5.65
C CYS A 155 9.08 1.26 5.11
N PRO A 156 9.68 2.45 5.31
CA PRO A 156 11.08 2.69 4.95
C PRO A 156 12.04 1.72 5.65
#